data_AF-A0A7C9J257-F1
#
_entry.id   AF-A0A7C9J257-F1
#
_cell.length_a   1.000
_cell.length_b   1.000
_cell.length_c   1.000
_cell.angle_alpha   90.00
_cell.angle_beta   90.00
_cell.angle_gamma   90.00
#
_symmetry.space_group_name_H-M   'P 1'
#
loop_
_entity.id
_entity.type
_entity.pdbx_description
1 polymer ?
#
loop_
_entity_poly.entity_id
_entity_poly.type
_entity_poly.pdbx_seq_one_letter_code
_entity_poly.pdbx_strand_id
1 'polypeptide(L)'
;MSEAFAMSAEERDRLLAQLHDLRKPFREEQIGKLPRVTCKECADFRTHCPKPDHQKRRCPECQAWVSPKHIHIDYVGHADVVERLLETDPFWTWEPFALDEDGTPKLDTDEFGRPVGMWIRLTVLGVTRPGYGSCPSNQSDAVKVLIGDAIRNGAQRFGVALAQWQKGDRSNPAAENVVADAGQRAMPPQQRAADAAVVVDENWVGVFEKRLAESTLDTVHRFRQDVVDAMRQRTINSVTANRLLEAVKERADALDEQSRIGPDGLPRNKDGTVARSKVTDEQLAAAGHMTGPEKRAHNALVKEVTSSPRKADRLRAVPTGEPWTQPSGPAPGGDVA
;
A
#
# COMPACT_ATOMS: atom_id res chain seq x y z
N MET A 1 5.23 44.22 36.44
CA MET A 1 3.97 44.01 35.71
C MET A 1 4.25 44.38 34.28
N SER A 2 4.24 43.40 33.38
CA SER A 2 4.58 43.59 31.97
C SER A 2 3.51 44.48 31.33
N GLU A 3 3.91 45.66 30.85
CA GLU A 3 3.10 46.47 29.96
C GLU A 3 2.91 45.67 28.67
N ALA A 4 1.75 45.04 28.54
CA ALA A 4 1.26 44.62 27.24
C ALA A 4 1.03 45.90 26.43
N PHE A 5 1.99 46.27 25.58
CA PHE A 5 1.79 47.30 24.57
C PHE A 5 0.52 46.96 23.80
N ALA A 6 -0.53 47.74 23.99
CA ALA A 6 -1.76 47.59 23.23
C ALA A 6 -1.44 47.94 21.78
N MET A 7 -1.44 46.92 20.91
CA MET A 7 -1.27 47.09 19.46
C MET A 7 -2.31 48.09 18.94
N SER A 8 -1.85 49.11 18.22
CA SER A 8 -2.72 50.12 17.63
C SER A 8 -3.68 49.51 16.62
N ALA A 9 -4.78 50.23 16.33
CA ALA A 9 -5.74 49.77 15.31
C ALA A 9 -5.08 49.61 13.93
N GLU A 10 -4.17 50.52 13.58
CA GLU A 10 -3.45 50.49 12.30
C GLU A 10 -2.49 49.30 12.19
N GLU A 11 -1.77 48.96 13.27
CA GLU A 11 -0.90 47.77 13.31
C GLU A 11 -1.72 46.49 13.21
N ARG A 12 -2.88 46.44 13.89
CA ARG A 12 -3.80 45.30 13.79
C ARG A 12 -4.32 45.12 12.37
N ASP A 13 -4.76 46.19 11.72
CA ASP A 13 -5.32 46.13 10.37
C ASP A 13 -4.25 45.72 9.34
N ARG A 14 -3.01 46.20 9.51
CA ARG A 14 -1.86 45.75 8.71
C ARG A 14 -1.59 44.25 8.89
N LEU A 15 -1.58 43.78 10.13
CA LEU A 15 -1.35 42.36 10.44
C LEU A 15 -2.47 41.48 9.88
N LEU A 16 -3.73 41.93 9.93
CA LEU A 16 -4.86 41.24 9.30
C LEU A 16 -4.71 41.17 7.77
N ALA A 17 -4.24 42.23 7.12
CA ALA A 17 -3.98 42.23 5.69
C ALA A 17 -2.86 41.25 5.31
N GLN A 18 -1.76 41.21 6.07
CA GLN A 18 -0.68 40.25 5.84
C GLN A 18 -1.14 38.80 6.07
N LEU A 19 -1.94 38.53 7.11
CA LEU A 19 -2.55 37.22 7.30
C LEU A 19 -3.47 36.82 6.14
N HIS A 20 -4.16 37.78 5.52
CA HIS A 20 -4.95 37.53 4.32
C HIS A 20 -4.07 37.21 3.10
N ASP A 21 -2.90 37.85 2.97
CA ASP A 21 -1.95 37.59 1.89
C ASP A 21 -1.38 36.16 1.94
N LEU A 22 -1.11 35.62 3.14
CA LEU A 22 -0.72 34.22 3.31
C LEU A 22 -1.78 33.23 2.78
N ARG A 23 -3.06 33.62 2.79
CA ARG A 23 -4.20 32.79 2.36
C ARG A 23 -4.53 32.90 0.87
N LYS A 24 -3.92 33.83 0.13
CA LYS A 24 -4.20 33.97 -1.30
C LYS A 24 -3.91 32.65 -2.03
N PRO A 25 -4.77 32.22 -2.97
CA PRO A 25 -4.55 31.00 -3.72
C PRO A 25 -3.22 31.06 -4.48
N PHE A 26 -2.58 29.90 -4.64
CA PHE A 26 -1.41 29.77 -5.51
C PHE A 26 -1.85 29.78 -6.97
N ARG A 27 -1.03 30.36 -7.84
CA ARG A 27 -1.24 30.31 -9.30
C ARG A 27 -1.09 28.87 -9.78
N GLU A 28 -1.76 28.52 -10.87
CA GLU A 28 -1.72 27.14 -11.40
C GLU A 28 -0.29 26.67 -11.71
N GLU A 29 0.57 27.56 -12.20
CA GLU A 29 1.99 27.30 -12.45
C GLU A 29 2.83 27.00 -11.19
N GLN A 30 2.37 27.45 -10.01
CA GLN A 30 3.00 27.18 -8.71
C GLN A 30 2.46 25.90 -8.06
N ILE A 31 1.51 25.22 -8.72
CA ILE A 31 0.91 23.97 -8.25
C ILE A 31 1.49 22.82 -9.07
N GLY A 32 2.40 22.08 -8.46
CA GLY A 32 2.98 20.86 -9.04
C GLY A 32 2.02 19.68 -8.99
N LYS A 33 2.30 18.66 -9.81
CA LYS A 33 1.58 17.37 -9.84
C LYS A 33 2.46 16.27 -9.26
N LEU A 34 2.09 15.74 -8.10
CA LEU A 34 2.78 14.62 -7.45
C LEU A 34 2.08 13.29 -7.79
N PRO A 35 2.76 12.31 -8.40
CA PRO A 35 2.17 11.02 -8.66
C PRO A 35 2.05 10.18 -7.38
N ARG A 36 0.88 9.62 -7.12
CA ARG A 36 0.67 8.57 -6.11
C ARG A 36 0.19 7.29 -6.77
N VAL A 37 1.00 6.24 -6.66
CA VAL A 37 0.69 4.92 -7.23
C VAL A 37 -0.45 4.30 -6.42
N THR A 38 -1.50 3.88 -7.11
CA THR A 38 -2.69 3.27 -6.48
C THR A 38 -2.62 1.74 -6.46
N CYS A 39 -1.78 1.15 -7.31
CA CYS A 39 -1.54 -0.30 -7.31
C CYS A 39 -0.55 -0.68 -6.20
N LYS A 40 -0.97 -1.49 -5.22
CA LYS A 40 -0.14 -1.91 -4.08
C LYS A 40 1.17 -2.57 -4.52
N GLU A 41 1.12 -3.46 -5.51
CA GLU A 41 2.30 -4.16 -6.03
C GLU A 41 3.24 -3.24 -6.84
N CYS A 42 2.74 -2.11 -7.35
CA CYS A 42 3.61 -1.12 -8.01
C CYS A 42 4.18 -0.09 -7.04
N ALA A 43 3.54 0.10 -5.89
CA ALA A 43 3.97 1.03 -4.86
C ALA A 43 5.19 0.48 -4.09
N ASP A 44 5.29 -0.84 -3.95
CA ASP A 44 6.48 -1.50 -3.43
C ASP A 44 7.56 -1.60 -4.52
N PHE A 45 8.78 -1.17 -4.19
CA PHE A 45 9.94 -1.20 -5.09
C PHE A 45 10.58 -2.58 -5.19
N ARG A 46 10.30 -3.48 -4.24
CA ARG A 46 10.87 -4.83 -4.17
C ARG A 46 10.08 -5.84 -5.02
N THR A 47 8.84 -5.52 -5.36
CA THR A 47 7.96 -6.42 -6.11
C THR A 47 7.86 -6.00 -7.58
N HIS A 48 8.03 -6.96 -8.49
CA HIS A 48 7.62 -6.77 -9.87
C HIS A 48 6.10 -6.90 -9.94
N CYS A 49 5.41 -5.87 -10.44
CA CYS A 49 3.97 -5.96 -10.61
C CYS A 49 3.66 -7.01 -11.69
N PRO A 50 2.87 -8.06 -11.39
CA PRO A 50 2.59 -9.14 -12.34
C PRO A 50 1.64 -8.72 -13.47
N LYS A 51 1.10 -7.50 -13.41
CA LYS A 51 0.14 -6.98 -14.40
C LYS A 51 0.91 -6.34 -15.57
N PRO A 52 0.73 -6.82 -16.82
CA PRO A 52 1.50 -6.34 -17.97
C PRO A 52 1.24 -4.85 -18.27
N ASP A 53 0.05 -4.34 -17.97
CA ASP A 53 -0.34 -2.94 -18.22
C ASP A 53 0.24 -1.93 -17.21
N HIS A 54 1.01 -2.39 -16.22
CA HIS A 54 1.49 -1.56 -15.11
C HIS A 54 2.99 -1.24 -15.20
N GLN A 55 3.59 -1.43 -16.38
CA GLN A 55 5.00 -1.12 -16.62
C GLN A 55 5.28 0.37 -16.43
N LYS A 56 6.32 0.69 -15.65
CA LYS A 56 6.74 2.08 -15.38
C LYS A 56 7.12 2.77 -16.70
N ARG A 57 6.58 3.96 -16.90
CA ARG A 57 6.86 4.82 -18.05
C ARG A 57 6.86 6.28 -17.62
N ARG A 58 7.44 7.16 -18.43
CA ARG A 58 7.36 8.60 -18.17
C ARG A 58 5.92 9.08 -18.34
N CYS A 59 5.34 9.65 -17.28
CA CYS A 59 4.02 10.27 -17.36
C CYS A 59 4.11 11.62 -18.10
N PRO A 60 3.22 11.94 -19.06
CA PRO A 60 3.27 13.23 -19.75
C PRO A 60 2.85 14.41 -18.86
N GLU A 61 2.08 14.17 -17.81
CA GLU A 61 1.55 15.22 -16.92
C GLU A 61 2.53 15.55 -15.78
N CYS A 62 2.86 14.59 -14.91
CA CYS A 62 3.81 14.83 -13.81
C CYS A 62 5.29 14.62 -14.19
N GLN A 63 5.58 14.13 -15.41
CA GLN A 63 6.93 13.82 -15.90
C GLN A 63 7.73 12.78 -15.11
N ALA A 64 7.15 12.19 -14.06
CA ALA A 64 7.78 11.15 -13.26
C ALA A 64 7.83 9.81 -13.99
N TRP A 65 8.84 8.99 -13.66
CA TRP A 65 8.96 7.62 -14.11
C TRP A 65 8.18 6.68 -13.18
N VAL A 66 6.90 6.47 -13.49
CA VAL A 66 5.95 5.83 -12.56
C VAL A 66 5.01 4.87 -13.30
N SER A 67 4.41 3.93 -12.56
CA SER A 67 3.38 3.02 -13.12
C SER A 67 2.19 3.84 -13.62
N PRO A 68 1.57 3.51 -14.77
CA PRO A 68 0.38 4.21 -15.25
C PRO A 68 -0.83 4.11 -14.31
N LYS A 69 -0.81 3.22 -13.31
CA LYS A 69 -1.78 3.23 -12.20
C LYS A 69 -1.31 4.17 -11.09
N HIS A 70 -1.25 5.46 -11.41
CA HIS A 70 -1.07 6.52 -10.42
C HIS A 70 -2.15 7.60 -10.61
N ILE A 71 -2.41 8.32 -9.52
CA ILE A 71 -3.20 9.56 -9.52
C ILE A 71 -2.25 10.74 -9.35
N HIS A 72 -2.67 11.91 -9.80
CA HIS A 72 -1.95 13.17 -9.57
C HIS A 72 -2.57 13.90 -8.37
N ILE A 73 -1.74 14.17 -7.38
CA ILE A 73 -2.10 15.04 -6.25
C ILE A 73 -1.47 16.39 -6.49
N ASP A 74 -2.28 17.44 -6.40
CA ASP A 74 -1.80 18.82 -6.45
C ASP A 74 -0.98 19.11 -5.20
N TYR A 75 0.23 19.64 -5.39
CA TYR A 75 1.09 20.04 -4.27
C TYR A 75 1.74 21.38 -4.54
N VAL A 76 2.01 22.12 -3.46
CA VAL A 76 2.82 23.34 -3.51
C VAL A 76 4.22 22.99 -3.00
N GLY A 77 5.24 23.38 -3.76
CA GLY A 77 6.63 23.10 -3.44
C GLY A 77 7.12 23.85 -2.20
N HIS A 78 8.24 23.39 -1.64
CA HIS A 78 8.88 24.11 -0.53
C HIS A 78 9.32 25.52 -0.95
N ALA A 79 9.83 25.68 -2.18
CA ALA A 79 10.26 26.97 -2.71
C ALA A 79 9.10 27.98 -2.79
N ASP A 80 7.95 27.58 -3.34
CA ASP A 80 6.77 28.46 -3.45
C ASP A 80 6.21 28.86 -2.08
N VAL A 81 6.26 27.96 -1.09
CA VAL A 81 5.88 28.29 0.29
C VAL A 81 6.84 29.30 0.89
N VAL A 82 8.16 29.11 0.71
CA VAL A 82 9.18 30.05 1.21
C VAL A 82 9.05 31.41 0.53
N GLU A 83 8.81 31.44 -0.78
CA GLU A 83 8.55 32.68 -1.51
C GLU A 83 7.36 33.43 -0.91
N ARG A 84 6.20 32.76 -0.71
CA ARG A 84 5.02 33.39 -0.08
C ARG A 84 5.30 33.91 1.33
N LEU A 85 6.07 33.18 2.13
CA LEU A 85 6.47 33.61 3.47
C LEU A 85 7.36 34.85 3.39
N LEU A 86 8.38 34.87 2.54
CA LEU A 86 9.28 36.02 2.36
C LEU A 86 8.55 37.26 1.82
N GLU A 87 7.61 37.10 0.89
CA GLU A 87 6.80 38.19 0.36
C GLU A 87 5.92 38.84 1.43
N THR A 88 5.40 38.04 2.36
CA THR A 88 4.41 38.50 3.35
C THR A 88 5.05 38.95 4.67
N ASP A 89 6.06 38.22 5.11
CA ASP A 89 6.82 38.44 6.34
C ASP A 89 8.31 38.12 6.10
N PRO A 90 9.13 39.09 5.65
CA PRO A 90 10.56 38.89 5.43
C PRO A 90 11.35 38.46 6.67
N PHE A 91 10.79 38.63 7.87
CA PHE A 91 11.42 38.28 9.15
C PHE A 91 10.93 36.95 9.72
N TRP A 92 10.15 36.18 8.95
CA TRP A 92 9.73 34.85 9.37
C TRP A 92 10.96 34.01 9.74
N THR A 93 10.80 33.19 10.78
CA THR A 93 11.89 32.36 11.28
C THR A 93 11.38 31.01 11.71
N TRP A 94 12.27 30.03 11.81
CA TRP A 94 11.96 28.75 12.39
C TRP A 94 13.13 28.24 13.23
N GLU A 95 12.80 27.42 14.22
CA GLU A 95 13.77 26.75 15.09
C GLU A 95 13.35 25.29 15.34
N PRO A 96 14.30 24.39 15.67
CA PRO A 96 13.96 23.06 16.16
C PRO A 96 13.05 23.12 17.38
N PHE A 97 12.09 22.21 17.49
CA PHE A 97 11.21 22.18 18.65
C PHE A 97 11.95 21.81 19.94
N ALA A 98 12.99 20.98 19.82
CA ALA A 98 13.89 20.63 20.91
C ALA A 98 15.29 20.38 20.35
N LEU A 99 16.29 20.49 21.23
CA LEU A 99 17.66 20.06 20.95
C LEU A 99 17.95 18.75 21.68
N ASP A 100 18.90 17.98 21.18
CA ASP A 100 19.47 16.82 21.87
C ASP A 100 20.62 17.23 22.81
N GLU A 101 21.31 16.23 23.39
CA GLU A 101 22.42 16.43 24.33
C GLU A 101 23.64 17.12 23.69
N ASP A 102 23.80 16.98 22.38
CA ASP A 102 24.88 17.59 21.60
C ASP A 102 24.53 19.01 21.10
N GLY A 103 23.33 19.50 21.44
CA GLY A 103 22.83 20.81 21.00
C GLY A 103 22.35 20.83 19.54
N THR A 104 22.13 19.65 18.93
CA THR A 104 21.62 19.53 17.56
C THR A 104 20.10 19.37 17.55
N PRO A 105 19.41 19.64 16.42
CA PRO A 105 17.97 19.45 16.32
C PRO A 105 17.54 18.03 16.71
N LYS A 106 16.63 17.91 17.67
CA LYS A 106 16.11 16.60 18.08
C LYS A 106 15.23 16.01 16.98
N LEU A 107 15.65 14.86 16.46
CA LEU A 107 14.95 14.11 15.41
C LEU A 107 14.19 12.92 16.01
N ASP A 108 13.03 12.60 15.43
CA ASP A 108 12.41 11.29 15.61
C ASP A 108 13.17 10.30 14.72
N THR A 109 13.66 9.21 15.31
CA THR A 109 14.41 8.18 14.60
C THR A 109 13.67 6.85 14.56
N ASP A 110 13.87 6.04 13.53
CA ASP A 110 13.39 4.66 13.48
C ASP A 110 14.17 3.73 14.44
N GLU A 111 13.93 2.43 14.35
CA GLU A 111 14.63 1.40 15.14
C GLU A 111 16.13 1.27 14.82
N PHE A 112 16.55 1.73 13.64
CA PHE A 112 17.95 1.71 13.19
C PHE A 112 18.66 3.06 13.43
N GLY A 113 18.03 3.99 14.15
CA GLY A 113 18.58 5.31 14.43
C GLY A 113 18.52 6.29 13.25
N ARG A 114 17.77 5.97 12.18
CA ARG A 114 17.65 6.84 11.00
C ARG A 114 16.56 7.88 11.21
N PRO A 115 16.76 9.14 10.81
CA PRO A 115 15.77 10.19 10.99
C PRO A 115 14.54 9.97 10.12
N VAL A 116 13.36 10.02 10.74
CA VAL A 116 12.05 9.84 10.10
C VAL A 116 11.08 10.99 10.38
N GLY A 117 11.41 11.85 11.36
CA GLY A 117 10.55 12.95 11.75
C GLY A 117 11.30 14.08 12.45
N MET A 118 10.72 15.27 12.44
CA MET A 118 11.23 16.41 13.20
C MET A 118 10.11 17.41 13.49
N TRP A 119 10.08 17.91 14.72
CA TRP A 119 9.23 19.04 15.10
C TRP A 119 10.00 20.36 14.98
N ILE A 120 9.34 21.40 14.48
CA ILE A 120 9.84 22.78 14.45
C ILE A 120 8.84 23.73 15.12
N ARG A 121 9.33 24.91 15.51
CA ARG A 121 8.52 26.10 15.74
C ARG A 121 8.71 27.05 14.57
N LEU A 122 7.64 27.37 13.87
CA LEU A 122 7.62 28.35 12.79
C LEU A 122 6.97 29.64 13.30
N THR A 123 7.68 30.75 13.21
CA THR A 123 7.23 32.07 13.61
C THR A 123 6.98 32.92 12.38
N VAL A 124 5.75 33.39 12.21
CA VAL A 124 5.30 34.26 11.11
C VAL A 124 4.46 35.37 11.70
N LEU A 125 4.75 36.62 11.34
CA LEU A 125 4.10 37.83 11.85
C LEU A 125 4.06 37.88 13.38
N GLY A 126 5.15 37.46 14.03
CA GLY A 126 5.28 37.39 15.50
C GLY A 126 4.50 36.26 16.17
N VAL A 127 3.78 35.42 15.41
CA VAL A 127 3.03 34.29 15.96
C VAL A 127 3.77 32.99 15.68
N THR A 128 4.04 32.22 16.73
CA THR A 128 4.71 30.91 16.63
C THR A 128 3.70 29.77 16.58
N ARG A 129 3.85 28.86 15.61
CA ARG A 129 3.05 27.64 15.49
C ARG A 129 3.95 26.43 15.29
N PRO A 130 3.60 25.24 15.83
CA PRO A 130 4.39 24.05 15.57
C PRO A 130 4.32 23.64 14.09
N GLY A 131 5.32 22.91 13.60
CA GLY A 131 5.30 22.18 12.33
C GLY A 131 5.92 20.81 12.52
N TYR A 132 5.46 19.80 11.79
CA TYR A 132 6.07 18.46 11.80
C TYR A 132 6.46 18.08 10.39
N GLY A 133 7.70 17.64 10.21
CA GLY A 133 8.16 17.03 8.97
C GLY A 133 8.27 15.54 9.13
N SER A 134 7.96 14.79 8.07
CA SER A 134 8.07 13.33 8.05
C SER A 134 8.77 12.83 6.77
N CYS A 135 9.52 11.74 6.88
CA CYS A 135 10.08 11.04 5.73
C CYS A 135 10.24 9.54 5.98
N PRO A 136 10.30 8.71 4.93
CA PRO A 136 10.63 7.30 5.06
C PRO A 136 12.01 7.07 5.70
N SER A 137 12.17 5.95 6.41
CA SER A 137 13.42 5.52 7.09
C SER A 137 14.67 5.53 6.20
N ASN A 138 14.52 5.27 4.90
CA ASN A 138 15.62 5.17 3.94
C ASN A 138 15.71 6.39 3.01
N GLN A 139 15.13 7.52 3.41
CA GLN A 139 15.13 8.74 2.59
C GLN A 139 16.55 9.31 2.45
N SER A 140 17.01 9.49 1.20
CA SER A 140 18.22 10.27 0.92
C SER A 140 18.02 11.73 1.32
N ASP A 141 19.03 12.35 1.93
CA ASP A 141 18.96 13.70 2.49
C ASP A 141 17.76 13.90 3.43
N ALA A 142 17.45 12.90 4.26
CA ALA A 142 16.29 12.88 5.15
C ALA A 142 16.10 14.20 5.92
N VAL A 143 17.15 14.75 6.55
CA VAL A 143 17.06 16.02 7.30
C VAL A 143 16.56 17.18 6.43
N LYS A 144 17.04 17.31 5.19
CA LYS A 144 16.58 18.35 4.25
C LYS A 144 15.10 18.18 3.90
N VAL A 145 14.67 16.93 3.68
CA VAL A 145 13.27 16.60 3.41
C VAL A 145 12.39 16.93 4.62
N LEU A 146 12.83 16.57 5.83
CA LEU A 146 12.14 16.85 7.08
C LEU A 146 11.96 18.35 7.32
N ILE A 147 13.00 19.16 7.15
CA ILE A 147 12.92 20.61 7.30
C ILE A 147 11.93 21.20 6.30
N GLY A 148 12.05 20.82 5.02
CA GLY A 148 11.16 21.32 3.96
C GLY A 148 9.70 20.94 4.16
N ASP A 149 9.42 19.73 4.65
CA ASP A 149 8.08 19.25 4.99
C ASP A 149 7.53 19.94 6.25
N ALA A 150 8.36 20.10 7.28
CA ALA A 150 7.98 20.78 8.52
C ALA A 150 7.60 22.25 8.30
N ILE A 151 8.33 22.97 7.45
CA ILE A 151 8.02 24.36 7.08
C ILE A 151 6.70 24.43 6.32
N ARG A 152 6.45 23.55 5.34
CA ARG A 152 5.17 23.51 4.62
C ARG A 152 3.99 23.25 5.57
N ASN A 153 4.12 22.26 6.43
CA ASN A 153 3.08 21.88 7.40
C ASN A 153 2.88 22.95 8.50
N GLY A 154 3.94 23.67 8.88
CA GLY A 154 3.87 24.83 9.75
C GLY A 154 3.16 26.02 9.08
N ALA A 155 3.57 26.36 7.86
CA ALA A 155 3.04 27.47 7.08
C ALA A 155 1.55 27.28 6.76
N GLN A 156 1.12 26.04 6.51
CA GLN A 156 -0.27 25.69 6.32
C GLN A 156 -1.16 26.15 7.47
N ARG A 157 -0.66 26.12 8.71
CA ARG A 157 -1.44 26.58 9.87
C ARG A 157 -1.77 28.05 9.76
N PHE A 158 -0.94 28.85 9.09
CA PHE A 158 -1.20 30.27 8.78
C PHE A 158 -2.08 30.48 7.53
N GLY A 159 -2.46 29.39 6.85
CA GLY A 159 -3.37 29.40 5.70
C GLY A 159 -2.68 29.29 4.34
N VAL A 160 -1.35 29.15 4.32
CA VAL A 160 -0.58 28.93 3.09
C VAL A 160 -0.99 27.59 2.46
N ALA A 161 -1.37 27.60 1.19
CA ALA A 161 -1.74 26.41 0.42
C ALA A 161 -2.92 25.59 1.02
N LEU A 162 -3.79 26.23 1.81
CA LEU A 162 -4.90 25.54 2.47
C LEU A 162 -5.90 24.91 1.46
N ALA A 163 -6.06 25.54 0.29
CA ALA A 163 -6.96 25.06 -0.76
C ALA A 163 -6.56 23.67 -1.29
N GLN A 164 -5.27 23.37 -1.33
CA GLN A 164 -4.74 22.07 -1.80
C GLN A 164 -5.05 20.93 -0.82
N TRP A 165 -5.29 21.26 0.46
CA TRP A 165 -5.66 20.30 1.50
C TRP A 165 -7.17 20.12 1.66
N GLN A 166 -7.96 21.06 1.13
CA GLN A 166 -9.41 21.01 1.15
C GLN A 166 -10.00 20.28 -0.07
N LYS A 167 -9.14 19.79 -0.99
CA LYS A 167 -9.57 19.05 -2.18
C LYS A 167 -9.99 17.63 -1.79
N GLY A 168 -11.20 17.54 -1.29
CA GLY A 168 -11.96 16.31 -1.25
C GLY A 168 -13.44 16.59 -1.35
N ASP A 169 -14.15 15.63 -1.90
CA ASP A 169 -15.60 15.69 -1.90
C ASP A 169 -16.07 15.48 -0.45
N ARG A 170 -16.63 16.52 0.18
CA ARG A 170 -17.17 16.42 1.55
C ARG A 170 -18.26 15.34 1.66
N SER A 171 -18.89 14.93 0.56
CA SER A 171 -19.81 13.79 0.55
C SER A 171 -19.15 12.41 0.53
N ASN A 172 -17.84 12.29 0.26
CA ASN A 172 -17.13 11.02 0.26
C ASN A 172 -15.72 11.12 0.90
N PRO A 173 -15.63 11.23 2.23
CA PRO A 173 -14.37 11.36 2.96
C PRO A 173 -13.42 10.15 2.82
N ALA A 174 -13.92 8.99 2.40
CA ALA A 174 -13.08 7.81 2.16
C ALA A 174 -12.22 7.93 0.89
N ALA A 175 -12.56 8.83 -0.03
CA ALA A 175 -11.75 9.13 -1.21
C ALA A 175 -10.55 10.05 -0.93
N GLU A 176 -10.58 10.79 0.20
CA GLU A 176 -9.56 11.79 0.54
C GLU A 176 -8.21 11.19 0.96
N ASN A 177 -8.18 9.94 1.46
CA ASN A 177 -6.99 9.36 2.09
C ASN A 177 -6.72 7.90 1.66
N VAL A 178 -6.85 7.58 0.37
CA VAL A 178 -6.62 6.20 -0.12
C VAL A 178 -5.14 5.79 -0.09
N VAL A 179 -4.20 6.74 -0.03
CA VAL A 179 -2.74 6.48 -0.17
C VAL A 179 -1.87 7.34 0.77
N ALA A 180 -2.43 7.94 1.82
CA ALA A 180 -1.61 8.60 2.83
C ALA A 180 -0.91 7.53 3.67
N ASP A 181 0.35 7.22 3.34
CA ASP A 181 1.24 6.58 4.30
C ASP A 181 1.43 7.60 5.44
N ALA A 182 0.83 7.31 6.59
CA ALA A 182 0.88 8.19 7.76
C ALA A 182 2.31 8.40 8.29
N GLY A 183 3.30 7.72 7.69
CA GLY A 183 4.59 7.48 8.31
C GLY A 183 4.38 6.57 9.51
N GLN A 184 5.22 5.56 9.69
CA GLN A 184 5.25 4.90 10.97
C GLN A 184 5.85 5.89 11.97
N ARG A 185 4.99 6.51 12.80
CA ARG A 185 5.45 7.28 13.95
C ARG A 185 6.33 6.35 14.77
N ALA A 186 7.63 6.65 14.80
CA ALA A 186 8.54 5.89 15.64
C ALA A 186 8.07 6.00 17.10
N MET A 187 8.08 4.88 17.82
CA MET A 187 7.69 4.87 19.24
C MET A 187 8.53 5.91 20.00
N PRO A 188 7.95 6.70 20.92
CA PRO A 188 8.71 7.59 21.78
C PRO A 188 9.85 6.85 22.50
N PRO A 189 11.04 7.45 22.70
CA PRO A 189 12.17 6.77 23.35
C PRO A 189 11.83 6.18 24.73
N GLN A 190 11.02 6.87 25.53
CA GLN A 190 10.54 6.36 26.82
C GLN A 190 9.64 5.12 26.67
N GLN A 191 8.81 5.08 25.62
CA GLN A 191 7.98 3.91 25.33
C GLN A 191 8.83 2.75 24.79
N ARG A 192 9.87 3.01 23.98
CA ARG A 192 10.83 1.97 23.56
C ARG A 192 11.60 1.41 24.74
N ALA A 193 12.10 2.26 25.64
CA ALA A 193 12.80 1.81 26.84
C ALA A 193 11.88 1.00 27.76
N ALA A 194 10.63 1.43 27.95
CA ALA A 194 9.65 0.71 28.74
C ALA A 194 9.25 -0.63 28.11
N ASP A 195 9.15 -0.71 26.78
CA ASP A 195 8.88 -1.95 26.05
C ASP A 195 10.07 -2.92 26.10
N ALA A 196 11.29 -2.41 25.90
CA ALA A 196 12.53 -3.20 26.00
C ALA A 196 12.77 -3.75 27.42
N ALA A 197 12.24 -3.08 28.45
CA ALA A 197 12.31 -3.54 29.84
C ALA A 197 11.29 -4.64 30.17
N VAL A 198 10.36 -4.97 29.28
CA VAL A 198 9.41 -6.07 29.50
C VAL A 198 10.16 -7.40 29.41
N VAL A 199 10.16 -8.15 30.52
CA VAL A 199 10.65 -9.53 30.57
C VAL A 199 9.63 -10.43 29.87
N VAL A 200 10.08 -11.11 28.82
CA VAL A 200 9.24 -12.03 28.04
C VAL A 200 8.95 -13.29 28.85
N ASP A 201 7.67 -13.64 28.97
CA ASP A 201 7.25 -14.93 29.53
C ASP A 201 7.46 -16.04 28.48
N GLU A 202 8.62 -16.69 28.55
CA GLU A 202 8.99 -17.79 27.65
C GLU A 202 8.03 -18.99 27.72
N ASN A 203 7.40 -19.22 28.88
CA ASN A 203 6.42 -20.29 29.01
C ASN A 203 5.14 -19.95 28.24
N TRP A 204 4.66 -18.71 28.33
CA TRP A 204 3.54 -18.26 27.51
C TRP A 204 3.86 -18.36 26.01
N VAL A 205 5.05 -17.94 25.59
CA VAL A 205 5.52 -18.03 24.19
C VAL A 205 5.53 -19.48 23.71
N GLY A 206 6.10 -20.41 24.49
CA GLY A 206 6.14 -21.83 24.12
C GLY A 206 4.74 -22.47 24.02
N VAL A 207 3.84 -22.14 24.94
CA VAL A 207 2.44 -22.60 24.89
C VAL A 207 1.72 -22.02 23.67
N PHE A 208 1.94 -20.75 23.37
CA PHE A 208 1.38 -20.08 22.20
C PHE A 208 1.83 -20.76 20.90
N GLU A 209 3.14 -20.98 20.73
CA GLU A 209 3.70 -21.60 19.52
C GLU A 209 3.17 -23.02 19.30
N LYS A 210 3.05 -23.81 20.38
CA LYS A 210 2.43 -25.14 20.31
C LYS A 210 0.97 -25.08 19.85
N ARG A 211 0.17 -24.20 20.46
CA ARG A 211 -1.24 -24.00 20.07
C ARG A 211 -1.36 -23.50 18.62
N LEU A 212 -0.43 -22.66 18.16
CA LEU A 212 -0.40 -22.16 16.79
C LEU A 212 -0.06 -23.28 15.80
N ALA A 213 0.89 -24.16 16.12
CA ALA A 213 1.23 -25.33 15.30
C ALA A 213 0.05 -26.29 15.13
N GLU A 214 -0.80 -26.42 16.15
CA GLU A 214 -2.01 -27.25 16.17
C GLU A 214 -3.26 -26.53 15.58
N SER A 215 -3.12 -25.28 15.12
CA SER A 215 -4.24 -24.48 14.62
C SER A 215 -4.78 -24.97 13.27
N THR A 216 -6.03 -24.61 13.00
CA THR A 216 -6.78 -24.87 11.76
C THR A 216 -7.11 -23.54 11.07
N LEU A 217 -7.59 -23.61 9.82
CA LEU A 217 -7.93 -22.41 9.04
C LEU A 217 -8.97 -21.52 9.75
N ASP A 218 -9.94 -22.12 10.44
CA ASP A 218 -10.98 -21.39 11.18
C ASP A 218 -10.48 -20.81 12.51
N THR A 219 -9.37 -21.31 13.05
CA THR A 219 -8.88 -20.92 14.38
C THR A 219 -7.67 -19.99 14.33
N VAL A 220 -6.86 -20.03 13.27
CA VAL A 220 -5.59 -19.28 13.17
C VAL A 220 -5.76 -17.77 13.34
N HIS A 221 -6.85 -17.19 12.83
CA HIS A 221 -7.09 -15.74 12.90
C HIS A 221 -7.28 -15.22 14.34
N ARG A 222 -7.69 -16.09 15.28
CA ARG A 222 -7.87 -15.71 16.70
C ARG A 222 -6.53 -15.46 17.41
N PHE A 223 -5.45 -16.09 16.96
CA PHE A 223 -4.12 -15.96 17.59
C PHE A 223 -3.55 -14.54 17.48
N ARG A 224 -3.99 -13.74 16.50
CA ARG A 224 -3.63 -12.31 16.43
C ARG A 224 -4.11 -11.57 17.68
N GLN A 225 -5.31 -11.89 18.17
CA GLN A 225 -5.86 -11.25 19.37
C GLN A 225 -5.09 -11.70 20.62
N ASP A 226 -4.74 -12.97 20.73
CA ASP A 226 -3.90 -13.49 21.82
C ASP A 226 -2.56 -12.74 21.94
N VAL A 227 -1.89 -12.46 20.82
CA VAL A 227 -0.63 -11.66 20.82
C VAL A 227 -0.88 -10.23 21.29
N VAL A 228 -1.97 -9.60 20.83
CA VAL A 228 -2.33 -8.22 21.24
C VAL A 228 -2.65 -8.16 22.73
N ASP A 229 -3.36 -9.16 23.26
CA ASP A 229 -3.70 -9.22 24.67
C ASP A 229 -2.47 -9.47 25.55
N ALA A 230 -1.54 -10.33 25.10
CA ALA A 230 -0.26 -10.53 25.78
C ALA A 230 0.62 -9.28 25.81
N MET A 231 0.63 -8.47 24.74
CA MET A 231 1.30 -7.17 24.75
C MET A 231 0.65 -6.21 25.76
N ARG A 232 -0.69 -6.15 25.82
CA ARG A 232 -1.43 -5.30 26.76
C ARG A 232 -1.16 -5.70 28.22
N GLN A 233 -1.02 -7.00 28.47
CA GLN A 233 -0.70 -7.57 29.77
C GLN A 233 0.79 -7.48 30.12
N ARG A 234 1.64 -6.97 29.20
CA ARG A 234 3.11 -6.95 29.32
C ARG A 234 3.72 -8.33 29.59
N THR A 235 3.12 -9.36 29.03
CA THR A 235 3.64 -10.74 29.03
C THR A 235 4.75 -10.90 27.98
N ILE A 236 4.69 -10.09 26.91
CA ILE A 236 5.68 -10.05 25.82
C ILE A 236 5.98 -8.59 25.45
N ASN A 237 7.17 -8.34 24.91
CA ASN A 237 7.55 -7.05 24.33
C ASN A 237 7.15 -6.95 22.85
N SER A 238 7.31 -5.76 22.26
CA SER A 238 6.97 -5.50 20.85
C SER A 238 7.77 -6.35 19.87
N VAL A 239 9.03 -6.65 20.17
CA VAL A 239 9.91 -7.48 19.32
C VAL A 239 9.36 -8.91 19.22
N THR A 240 9.06 -9.53 20.36
CA THR A 240 8.46 -10.87 20.41
C THR A 240 7.08 -10.87 19.79
N ALA A 241 6.26 -9.85 20.02
CA ALA A 241 4.95 -9.74 19.42
C ALA A 241 5.01 -9.68 17.88
N ASN A 242 5.92 -8.89 17.32
CA ASN A 242 6.10 -8.82 15.86
C ASN A 242 6.51 -10.17 15.27
N ARG A 243 7.44 -10.89 15.93
CA ARG A 243 7.82 -12.25 15.54
C ARG A 243 6.63 -13.22 15.55
N LEU A 244 5.82 -13.19 16.61
CA LEU A 244 4.66 -14.07 16.74
C LEU A 244 3.55 -13.73 15.74
N LEU A 245 3.33 -12.45 15.45
CA LEU A 245 2.38 -12.02 14.42
C LEU A 245 2.79 -12.50 13.02
N GLU A 246 4.08 -12.47 12.70
CA GLU A 246 4.57 -13.02 11.43
C GLU A 246 4.38 -14.54 11.39
N ALA A 247 4.69 -15.26 12.49
CA ALA A 247 4.43 -16.70 12.58
C ALA A 247 2.94 -17.06 12.40
N VAL A 248 2.02 -16.25 12.95
CA VAL A 248 0.57 -16.43 12.75
C VAL A 248 0.19 -16.27 11.29
N LYS A 249 0.77 -15.27 10.62
CA LYS A 249 0.53 -15.03 9.20
C LYS A 249 1.07 -16.17 8.34
N GLU A 250 2.31 -16.60 8.57
CA GLU A 250 2.91 -17.75 7.87
C GLU A 250 2.07 -19.03 8.04
N ARG A 251 1.56 -19.28 9.25
CA ARG A 251 0.68 -20.42 9.51
C ARG A 251 -0.65 -20.32 8.75
N ALA A 252 -1.25 -19.14 8.72
CA ALA A 252 -2.49 -18.91 7.99
C ALA A 252 -2.29 -19.12 6.48
N ASP A 253 -1.20 -18.59 5.91
CA ASP A 253 -0.85 -18.76 4.51
C ASP A 253 -0.59 -20.25 4.17
N ALA A 254 0.09 -20.99 5.06
CA ALA A 254 0.31 -22.42 4.89
C ALA A 254 -0.98 -23.25 4.92
N LEU A 255 -1.89 -22.95 5.85
CA LEU A 255 -3.21 -23.61 5.93
C LEU A 255 -4.08 -23.28 4.72
N ASP A 256 -4.06 -22.04 4.25
CA ASP A 256 -4.77 -21.60 3.05
C ASP A 256 -4.22 -22.31 1.80
N GLU A 257 -2.90 -22.42 1.64
CA GLU A 257 -2.30 -23.18 0.54
C GLU A 257 -2.66 -24.68 0.61
N GLN A 258 -2.64 -25.29 1.80
CA GLN A 258 -3.08 -26.68 1.99
C GLN A 258 -4.56 -26.89 1.63
N SER A 259 -5.43 -25.96 2.01
CA SER A 259 -6.86 -26.01 1.67
C SER A 259 -7.12 -25.91 0.16
N ARG A 260 -6.16 -25.36 -0.59
CA ARG A 260 -6.20 -25.21 -2.04
C ARG A 260 -5.57 -26.38 -2.77
N ILE A 261 -5.24 -27.49 -2.11
CA ILE A 261 -4.81 -28.71 -2.80
C ILE A 261 -6.06 -29.48 -3.22
N GLY A 262 -6.19 -29.76 -4.51
CA GLY A 262 -7.29 -30.57 -5.05
C GLY A 262 -7.18 -32.04 -4.65
N PRO A 263 -8.25 -32.84 -4.88
CA PRO A 263 -8.23 -34.29 -4.61
C PRO A 263 -7.17 -35.04 -5.43
N ASP A 264 -6.70 -34.44 -6.52
CA ASP A 264 -5.61 -34.88 -7.38
C ASP A 264 -4.21 -34.52 -6.85
N GLY A 265 -4.12 -33.92 -5.65
CA GLY A 265 -2.86 -33.52 -5.04
C GLY A 265 -2.23 -32.27 -5.67
N LEU A 266 -2.93 -31.58 -6.59
CA LEU A 266 -2.42 -30.41 -7.28
C LEU A 266 -2.93 -29.09 -6.67
N PRO A 267 -2.10 -28.05 -6.58
CA PRO A 267 -2.52 -26.73 -6.10
C PRO A 267 -3.58 -26.09 -7.00
N ARG A 268 -4.52 -25.38 -6.39
CA ARG A 268 -5.67 -24.74 -7.03
C ARG A 268 -5.59 -23.22 -6.90
N ASN A 269 -6.04 -22.53 -7.94
CA ASN A 269 -6.29 -21.11 -7.93
C ASN A 269 -7.60 -20.81 -7.16
N LYS A 270 -7.85 -19.52 -6.87
CA LYS A 270 -9.10 -19.08 -6.20
C LYS A 270 -10.37 -19.42 -6.98
N ASP A 271 -10.27 -19.63 -8.28
CA ASP A 271 -11.38 -20.04 -9.17
C ASP A 271 -11.56 -21.58 -9.23
N GLY A 272 -10.78 -22.34 -8.44
CA GLY A 272 -10.81 -23.81 -8.42
C GLY A 272 -10.05 -24.48 -9.58
N THR A 273 -9.46 -23.71 -10.49
CA THR A 273 -8.62 -24.26 -11.57
C THR A 273 -7.25 -24.69 -11.06
N VAL A 274 -6.58 -25.63 -11.73
CA VAL A 274 -5.22 -26.03 -11.36
C VAL A 274 -4.25 -24.86 -11.57
N ALA A 275 -3.48 -24.54 -10.53
CA ALA A 275 -2.45 -23.51 -10.53
C ALA A 275 -1.21 -23.99 -11.30
N ARG A 276 -1.34 -24.09 -12.63
CA ARG A 276 -0.31 -24.62 -13.55
C ARG A 276 1.05 -23.94 -13.45
N SER A 277 1.15 -22.71 -12.94
CA SER A 277 2.43 -22.03 -12.70
C SER A 277 3.26 -22.64 -11.56
N LYS A 278 2.65 -23.50 -10.73
CA LYS A 278 3.29 -24.14 -9.57
C LYS A 278 3.47 -25.67 -9.75
N VAL A 279 3.20 -26.21 -10.94
CA VAL A 279 3.12 -27.66 -11.19
C VAL A 279 3.92 -28.01 -12.44
N THR A 280 4.66 -29.12 -12.42
CA THR A 280 5.41 -29.59 -13.59
C THR A 280 4.52 -30.33 -14.60
N ASP A 281 4.99 -30.48 -15.84
CA ASP A 281 4.24 -31.21 -16.87
C ASP A 281 4.07 -32.70 -16.49
N GLU A 282 5.04 -33.30 -15.78
CA GLU A 282 4.93 -34.68 -15.30
C GLU A 282 3.82 -34.84 -14.25
N GLN A 283 3.71 -33.87 -13.32
CA GLN A 283 2.66 -33.85 -12.30
C GLN A 283 1.28 -33.63 -12.91
N LEU A 284 1.18 -32.76 -13.94
CA LEU A 284 -0.07 -32.55 -14.68
C LEU A 284 -0.51 -33.82 -15.41
N ALA A 285 0.42 -34.49 -16.11
CA ALA A 285 0.15 -35.73 -16.82
C ALA A 285 -0.28 -36.86 -15.87
N ALA A 286 0.40 -37.01 -14.72
CA ALA A 286 0.07 -38.01 -13.70
C ALA A 286 -1.33 -37.81 -13.11
N ALA A 287 -1.78 -36.55 -13.01
CA ALA A 287 -3.12 -36.19 -12.53
C ALA A 287 -4.18 -36.14 -13.66
N GLY A 288 -3.84 -36.52 -14.90
CA GLY A 288 -4.76 -36.55 -16.03
C GLY A 288 -5.11 -35.18 -16.63
N HIS A 289 -4.31 -34.14 -16.36
CA HIS A 289 -4.46 -32.82 -16.96
C HIS A 289 -3.59 -32.66 -18.20
N MET A 290 -4.07 -31.89 -19.20
CA MET A 290 -3.24 -31.51 -20.36
C MET A 290 -1.98 -30.75 -19.90
N THR A 291 -0.83 -31.25 -20.34
CA THR A 291 0.50 -30.62 -20.20
C THR A 291 0.59 -29.30 -20.97
N GLY A 292 1.64 -28.52 -20.72
CA GLY A 292 1.93 -27.29 -21.44
C GLY A 292 1.94 -27.45 -22.98
N PRO A 293 2.70 -28.41 -23.54
CA PRO A 293 2.70 -28.71 -24.97
C PRO A 293 1.32 -29.07 -25.53
N GLU A 294 0.59 -29.96 -24.86
CA GLU A 294 -0.74 -30.40 -25.31
C GLU A 294 -1.75 -29.26 -25.29
N LYS A 295 -1.73 -28.42 -24.24
CA LYS A 295 -2.59 -27.24 -24.16
C LYS A 295 -2.29 -26.23 -25.26
N ARG A 296 -1.00 -26.03 -25.61
CA ARG A 296 -0.63 -25.17 -26.74
C ARG A 296 -1.15 -25.72 -28.07
N ALA A 297 -1.02 -27.02 -28.29
CA ALA A 297 -1.56 -27.69 -29.48
C ALA A 297 -3.10 -27.57 -29.52
N HIS A 298 -3.78 -27.79 -28.40
CA HIS A 298 -5.23 -27.61 -28.28
C HIS A 298 -5.66 -26.17 -28.61
N ASN A 299 -5.00 -25.18 -28.01
CA ASN A 299 -5.30 -23.76 -28.26
C ASN A 299 -5.03 -23.36 -29.71
N ALA A 300 -3.98 -23.91 -30.34
CA ALA A 300 -3.69 -23.70 -31.75
C ALA A 300 -4.81 -24.27 -32.64
N LEU A 301 -5.28 -25.48 -32.35
CA LEU A 301 -6.39 -26.12 -33.07
C LEU A 301 -7.71 -25.33 -32.87
N VAL A 302 -8.02 -24.92 -31.63
CA VAL A 302 -9.20 -24.09 -31.35
C VAL A 302 -9.13 -22.80 -32.15
N LYS A 303 -7.97 -22.13 -32.19
CA LYS A 303 -7.78 -20.91 -32.99
C LYS A 303 -7.98 -21.17 -34.47
N GLU A 304 -7.41 -22.24 -35.02
CA GLU A 304 -7.59 -22.63 -36.42
C GLU A 304 -9.07 -22.84 -36.76
N VAL A 305 -9.78 -23.62 -35.95
CA VAL A 305 -11.19 -23.99 -36.18
C VAL A 305 -12.13 -22.79 -36.00
N THR A 306 -11.88 -21.92 -35.01
CA THR A 306 -12.76 -20.79 -34.70
C THR A 306 -12.48 -19.55 -35.57
N SER A 307 -11.23 -19.32 -35.99
CA SER A 307 -10.89 -18.19 -36.87
C SER A 307 -11.29 -18.43 -38.32
N SER A 308 -11.43 -19.69 -38.73
CA SER A 308 -11.90 -20.09 -40.05
C SER A 308 -13.08 -21.04 -39.90
N PRO A 309 -14.32 -20.53 -39.68
CA PRO A 309 -15.50 -21.38 -39.65
C PRO A 309 -15.64 -22.05 -41.01
N ARG A 310 -15.16 -23.30 -41.13
CA ARG A 310 -15.38 -24.11 -42.31
C ARG A 310 -16.87 -24.34 -42.42
N LYS A 311 -17.47 -23.97 -43.56
CA LYS A 311 -18.85 -24.39 -43.85
C LYS A 311 -18.88 -25.91 -43.75
N ALA A 312 -19.82 -26.43 -42.96
CA ALA A 312 -20.05 -27.86 -42.91
C ALA A 312 -20.34 -28.33 -44.35
N ASP A 313 -19.43 -29.14 -44.91
CA ASP A 313 -19.67 -29.75 -46.19
C ASP A 313 -20.79 -30.77 -46.03
N ARG A 314 -21.88 -30.54 -46.75
CA ARG A 314 -22.99 -31.49 -46.78
C ARG A 314 -22.51 -32.72 -47.53
N LEU A 315 -22.24 -33.79 -46.79
CA LEU A 315 -21.86 -35.08 -47.36
C LEU A 315 -22.91 -35.50 -48.40
N ARG A 316 -22.45 -35.75 -49.64
CA ARG A 316 -23.33 -36.18 -50.75
C ARG A 316 -23.77 -37.64 -50.61
N ALA A 317 -23.09 -38.40 -49.76
CA ALA A 317 -23.40 -39.79 -49.42
C ALA A 317 -22.91 -40.09 -48.00
N VAL A 318 -23.54 -41.05 -47.34
CA VAL A 318 -23.12 -41.55 -46.02
C VAL A 318 -21.76 -42.25 -46.17
N PRO A 319 -20.75 -41.92 -45.36
CA PRO A 319 -19.46 -42.61 -45.40
C PRO A 319 -19.62 -44.11 -45.12
N THR A 320 -19.17 -44.95 -46.04
CA THR A 320 -19.21 -46.41 -45.88
C THR A 320 -18.17 -46.85 -44.85
N GLY A 321 -18.62 -47.53 -43.80
CA GLY A 321 -17.75 -48.07 -42.74
C GLY A 321 -17.81 -47.31 -41.42
N GLU A 322 -18.64 -46.28 -41.29
CA GLU A 322 -18.88 -45.68 -39.98
C GLU A 322 -19.72 -46.62 -39.09
N PRO A 323 -19.26 -46.93 -37.86
CA PRO A 323 -19.99 -47.81 -36.95
C PRO A 323 -21.34 -47.24 -36.49
N TRP A 324 -21.56 -45.94 -36.69
CA TRP A 324 -22.77 -45.22 -36.32
C TRP A 324 -23.79 -45.08 -37.47
N THR A 325 -23.46 -45.54 -38.68
CA THR A 325 -24.31 -45.41 -39.88
C THR A 325 -24.78 -46.75 -40.45
N GLN A 326 -24.40 -47.86 -39.83
CA GLN A 326 -24.97 -49.15 -40.21
C GLN A 326 -26.44 -49.20 -39.78
N PRO A 327 -27.37 -49.63 -40.66
CA PRO A 327 -28.73 -49.90 -40.23
C PRO A 327 -28.65 -50.97 -39.15
N SER A 328 -29.23 -50.70 -37.98
CA SER A 328 -29.50 -51.74 -37.00
C SER A 328 -30.21 -52.87 -37.74
N GLY A 329 -29.61 -54.06 -37.74
CA GLY A 329 -30.16 -55.23 -38.43
C GLY A 329 -31.64 -55.45 -38.08
N PRO A 330 -32.40 -56.15 -38.94
CA PRO A 330 -33.81 -56.36 -38.71
C PRO A 330 -34.03 -56.91 -37.30
N ALA A 331 -34.90 -56.25 -36.54
CA ALA A 331 -35.33 -56.74 -35.24
C ALA A 331 -35.74 -58.22 -35.39
N PRO A 332 -35.33 -59.11 -34.47
CA PRO A 332 -35.68 -60.52 -34.57
C PRO A 332 -37.20 -60.62 -34.68
N GLY A 333 -37.66 -61.14 -35.82
CA GLY A 333 -39.07 -61.42 -36.05
C GLY A 333 -39.56 -62.30 -34.92
N GLY A 334 -40.53 -61.80 -34.16
CA GLY A 334 -41.30 -62.63 -33.25
C GLY A 334 -42.06 -63.63 -34.10
N ASP A 335 -41.63 -64.88 -34.09
CA ASP A 335 -42.49 -65.99 -34.48
C ASP A 335 -43.63 -66.06 -33.46
N VAL A 336 -44.81 -65.64 -33.92
CA VAL A 336 -46.08 -66.02 -33.31
C VAL A 336 -46.48 -67.33 -33.98
N ALA A 337 -46.28 -68.44 -33.27
CA ALA A 337 -47.00 -69.69 -33.47
C ALA A 337 -47.17 -70.37 -32.10
#